data_AF-A0A505IQ58-F1
#
_entry.id   AF-A0A505IQ58-F1
#
_cell.length_a   1.000
_cell.length_b   1.000
_cell.length_c   1.000
_cell.angle_alpha   90.00
_cell.angle_beta   90.00
_cell.angle_gamma   90.00
#
_symmetry.space_group_name_H-M   'P 1'
#
loop_
_entity.id
_entity.type
_entity.pdbx_description
1 polymer ?
#
loop_
_entity_poly.entity_id
_entity_poly.type
_entity_poly.pdbx_seq_one_letter_code
_entity_poly.pdbx_strand_id
1 'polypeptide(L)'
;MKKSSLVAGFVLGVGVLFTLGACSTVEESGEVISGSGTETLISDSSDEVVVGSEKLSDDGYFEEIVTKGIDPKIKDVVWYETNYENSGWDHIRFLVNHVKIVNVEEFKDKDKEYKTLLSLKYQLFNEDSKDKKIKPDKAYLVLNDGKKVEAEVFVDYLDDEILTHDKHKDGFIHFKVVQEQSLPAIKAVEIEFKADGDLTHTYHIDLSSAAEK
;
A
#
# COMPACT_ATOMS: atom_id res chain seq x y z
N MET A 1 65.38 11.32 3.28
CA MET A 1 64.97 12.05 4.50
C MET A 1 63.88 13.05 4.12
N LYS A 2 62.70 12.98 4.78
CA LYS A 2 61.74 14.06 5.14
C LYS A 2 61.38 15.12 4.05
N LYS A 3 60.13 15.38 3.66
CA LYS A 3 58.82 15.37 4.35
C LYS A 3 57.67 15.41 3.33
N SER A 4 56.54 14.81 3.70
CA SER A 4 55.22 15.00 3.09
C SER A 4 54.69 16.42 3.31
N SER A 5 53.91 16.93 2.35
CA SER A 5 52.74 17.77 2.65
C SER A 5 51.71 17.64 1.53
N LEU A 6 50.51 17.20 1.90
CA LEU A 6 49.27 17.33 1.15
C LEU A 6 48.91 18.81 1.00
N VAL A 7 48.40 19.19 -0.17
CA VAL A 7 47.42 20.29 -0.32
C VAL A 7 46.36 19.81 -1.29
N ALA A 8 45.13 19.73 -0.79
CA ALA A 8 43.92 19.46 -1.53
C ALA A 8 43.59 20.63 -2.47
N GLY A 9 43.13 20.34 -3.67
CA GLY A 9 42.71 21.31 -4.68
C GLY A 9 41.59 20.73 -5.54
N PHE A 10 40.38 21.20 -5.27
CA PHE A 10 39.08 20.83 -5.81
C PHE A 10 38.86 21.48 -7.19
N VAL A 11 38.51 20.75 -8.26
CA VAL A 11 37.69 21.27 -9.39
C VAL A 11 36.84 20.17 -10.03
N LEU A 12 35.58 20.52 -10.20
CA LEU A 12 34.38 19.83 -10.65
C LEU A 12 34.39 19.35 -12.13
N GLY A 13 33.63 18.29 -12.41
CA GLY A 13 33.31 17.86 -13.78
C GLY A 13 32.20 16.82 -13.80
N VAL A 14 30.97 17.24 -13.45
CA VAL A 14 29.75 16.44 -13.51
C VAL A 14 29.21 16.45 -14.95
N GLY A 15 29.16 15.27 -15.58
CA GLY A 15 28.48 15.07 -16.87
C GLY A 15 27.40 14.01 -16.69
N VAL A 16 26.20 14.44 -16.30
CA VAL A 16 25.03 13.55 -16.23
C VAL A 16 24.27 13.63 -17.55
N LEU A 17 24.16 12.49 -18.22
CA LEU A 17 23.21 12.27 -19.32
C LEU A 17 22.01 11.53 -18.73
N PHE A 18 20.96 12.28 -18.36
CA PHE A 18 19.64 11.72 -18.09
C PHE A 18 18.89 11.59 -19.44
N THR A 19 18.61 10.36 -19.85
CA THR A 19 17.66 10.10 -20.93
C THR A 19 16.24 10.00 -20.37
N LEU A 20 15.32 10.74 -21.00
CA LEU A 20 13.90 10.84 -20.74
C LEU A 20 13.17 9.48 -20.76
N GLY A 21 12.43 9.20 -19.69
CA GLY A 21 11.34 8.23 -19.62
C GLY A 21 10.35 8.71 -18.55
N ALA A 22 9.07 8.79 -18.93
CA ALA A 22 7.88 9.17 -18.16
C ALA A 22 8.07 9.66 -16.70
N CYS A 23 7.63 10.90 -16.44
CA CYS A 23 7.59 11.54 -15.13
C CYS A 23 6.51 10.91 -14.24
N SER A 24 6.82 9.79 -13.60
CA SER A 24 6.14 9.36 -12.38
C SER A 24 7.07 9.68 -11.22
N THR A 25 6.74 10.73 -10.47
CA THR A 25 7.45 11.08 -9.24
C THR A 25 7.12 10.02 -8.19
N VAL A 26 8.05 9.10 -7.95
CA VAL A 26 8.01 8.21 -6.78
C VAL A 26 8.75 8.97 -5.67
N GLU A 27 8.04 9.45 -4.67
CA GLU A 27 8.63 10.15 -3.52
C GLU A 27 8.86 9.22 -2.32
N GLU A 28 9.74 9.71 -1.45
CA GLU A 28 10.42 9.07 -0.32
C GLU A 28 9.47 8.50 0.75
N SER A 29 9.84 7.33 1.28
CA SER A 29 9.09 6.52 2.23
C SER A 29 8.97 7.18 3.61
N GLY A 30 7.75 7.22 4.15
CA GLY A 30 7.48 7.60 5.54
C GLY A 30 7.97 6.55 6.55
N GLU A 31 8.43 6.99 7.71
CA GLU A 31 9.09 6.17 8.75
C GLU A 31 8.08 5.37 9.60
N VAL A 32 8.21 4.03 9.62
CA VAL A 32 7.35 3.09 10.36
C VAL A 32 7.68 3.00 11.86
N ILE A 33 6.74 3.32 12.75
CA ILE A 33 6.87 3.12 14.20
C ILE A 33 5.82 2.11 14.70
N SER A 34 6.27 0.89 15.02
CA SER A 34 5.45 -0.21 15.59
C SER A 34 4.79 0.17 16.93
N GLY A 35 3.50 -0.11 17.12
CA GLY A 35 2.76 0.27 18.34
C GLY A 35 1.69 -0.74 18.76
N SER A 36 2.09 -1.70 19.60
CA SER A 36 1.27 -2.74 20.26
C SER A 36 -0.10 -2.26 20.77
N GLY A 37 -1.17 -2.82 20.18
CA GLY A 37 -2.53 -2.81 20.72
C GLY A 37 -3.17 -4.20 20.63
N THR A 38 -3.51 -4.78 21.79
CA THR A 38 -4.16 -6.08 21.94
C THR A 38 -5.49 -6.18 21.21
N GLU A 39 -5.58 -7.11 20.25
CA GLU A 39 -6.54 -8.23 20.23
C GLU A 39 -5.86 -9.40 19.47
N THR A 40 -5.64 -10.50 20.19
CA THR A 40 -5.18 -11.88 19.81
C THR A 40 -5.20 -12.18 18.29
N LEU A 41 -4.14 -12.52 17.56
CA LEU A 41 -2.93 -13.32 17.83
C LEU A 41 -1.67 -12.61 17.29
N ILE A 42 -0.84 -12.11 18.20
CA ILE A 42 0.56 -11.79 17.92
C ILE A 42 1.36 -13.00 18.40
N SER A 43 1.94 -13.77 17.48
CA SER A 43 3.08 -14.62 17.82
C SER A 43 4.32 -13.79 17.57
N ASP A 44 4.85 -13.22 18.66
CA ASP A 44 6.19 -12.69 18.69
C ASP A 44 7.18 -13.80 18.29
N SER A 45 8.19 -13.42 17.51
CA SER A 45 9.37 -14.18 17.08
C SER A 45 9.21 -15.15 15.88
N SER A 46 9.86 -14.73 14.78
CA SER A 46 10.14 -15.39 13.50
C SER A 46 8.96 -15.63 12.55
N ASP A 47 8.96 -14.90 11.43
CA ASP A 47 8.39 -15.22 10.10
C ASP A 47 7.43 -16.43 10.01
N GLU A 48 6.25 -16.35 10.64
CA GLU A 48 5.20 -17.34 10.44
C GLU A 48 3.97 -16.71 9.78
N VAL A 49 3.78 -17.10 8.51
CA VAL A 49 2.49 -17.02 7.83
C VAL A 49 1.47 -17.78 8.66
N VAL A 50 0.55 -17.06 9.31
CA VAL A 50 -0.51 -17.70 10.09
C VAL A 50 -1.52 -18.31 9.11
N VAL A 51 -1.70 -19.62 9.18
CA VAL A 51 -2.73 -20.34 8.41
C VAL A 51 -4.06 -20.07 9.08
N GLY A 52 -4.81 -19.08 8.60
CA GLY A 52 -6.13 -18.75 9.13
C GLY A 52 -7.15 -19.81 8.72
N SER A 53 -7.62 -20.66 9.64
CA SER A 53 -8.75 -21.58 9.38
C SER A 53 -10.11 -20.87 9.28
N GLU A 54 -10.10 -19.55 9.30
CA GLU A 54 -11.25 -18.66 9.41
C GLU A 54 -11.72 -18.23 8.02
N LYS A 55 -13.00 -17.87 7.93
CA LYS A 55 -13.55 -17.34 6.69
C LYS A 55 -13.31 -15.84 6.60
N LEU A 56 -13.36 -15.31 5.38
CA LEU A 56 -13.17 -13.89 5.12
C LEU A 56 -14.18 -13.00 5.87
N SER A 57 -15.40 -13.48 6.10
CA SER A 57 -16.42 -12.80 6.91
C SER A 57 -16.06 -12.65 8.39
N ASP A 58 -15.25 -13.54 8.94
CA ASP A 58 -14.84 -13.50 10.35
C ASP A 58 -13.65 -12.54 10.57
N ASP A 59 -13.00 -12.09 9.50
CA ASP A 59 -11.73 -11.36 9.51
C ASP A 59 -11.86 -9.89 9.94
N GLY A 60 -13.06 -9.30 9.81
CA GLY A 60 -13.37 -7.90 10.12
C GLY A 60 -12.79 -6.85 9.16
N TYR A 61 -11.61 -7.08 8.57
CA TYR A 61 -10.97 -6.14 7.62
C TYR A 61 -11.51 -6.24 6.19
N PHE A 62 -12.29 -7.27 5.89
CA PHE A 62 -12.85 -7.52 4.55
C PHE A 62 -14.38 -7.63 4.58
N GLU A 63 -15.03 -7.28 5.70
CA GLU A 63 -16.48 -7.40 5.87
C GLU A 63 -17.24 -6.67 4.75
N GLU A 64 -16.75 -5.51 4.30
CA GLU A 64 -17.38 -4.69 3.24
C GLU A 64 -17.41 -5.37 1.86
N ILE A 65 -16.48 -6.28 1.58
CA ILE A 65 -16.41 -6.99 0.28
C ILE A 65 -16.99 -8.40 0.33
N VAL A 66 -17.36 -8.87 1.53
CA VAL A 66 -18.07 -10.14 1.69
C VAL A 66 -19.51 -9.93 1.26
N THR A 67 -19.89 -10.57 0.15
CA THR A 67 -21.27 -10.54 -0.36
C THR A 67 -21.95 -11.90 -0.15
N LYS A 68 -23.29 -11.93 -0.20
CA LYS A 68 -24.05 -13.17 -0.04
C LYS A 68 -23.59 -14.24 -1.03
N GLY A 69 -22.89 -15.25 -0.54
CA GLY A 69 -22.40 -16.39 -1.31
C GLY A 69 -20.92 -16.36 -1.71
N ILE A 70 -20.19 -15.27 -1.39
CA ILE A 70 -18.74 -15.17 -1.62
C ILE A 70 -18.08 -14.88 -0.26
N ASP A 71 -17.66 -15.97 0.38
CA ASP A 71 -17.08 -15.98 1.73
C ASP A 71 -16.01 -17.09 1.80
N PRO A 72 -14.86 -16.87 1.13
CA PRO A 72 -13.84 -17.90 1.03
C PRO A 72 -13.13 -18.11 2.36
N LYS A 73 -12.52 -19.29 2.51
CA LYS A 73 -11.53 -19.50 3.56
C LYS A 73 -10.26 -18.74 3.26
N ILE A 74 -9.67 -18.18 4.31
CA ILE A 74 -8.31 -17.66 4.27
C ILE A 74 -7.36 -18.87 4.27
N LYS A 75 -6.27 -18.77 3.50
CA LYS A 75 -5.19 -19.75 3.49
C LYS A 75 -4.00 -19.25 4.29
N ASP A 76 -3.62 -18.01 4.00
CA ASP A 76 -2.44 -17.34 4.54
C ASP A 76 -2.83 -15.90 4.83
N VAL A 77 -2.28 -15.32 5.90
CA VAL A 77 -2.47 -13.90 6.21
C VAL A 77 -1.15 -13.27 6.63
N VAL A 78 -0.96 -12.02 6.21
CA VAL A 78 0.00 -11.10 6.81
C VAL A 78 -0.70 -9.78 7.11
N TRP A 79 -0.33 -9.17 8.23
CA TRP A 79 -0.86 -7.89 8.66
C TRP A 79 0.29 -7.00 9.10
N TYR A 80 0.15 -5.70 8.85
CA TYR A 80 1.14 -4.70 9.18
C TYR A 80 0.44 -3.51 9.85
N GLU A 81 0.90 -3.14 11.04
CA GLU A 81 0.68 -1.81 11.58
C GLU A 81 1.62 -0.84 10.88
N THR A 82 1.08 0.31 10.50
CA THR A 82 1.81 1.36 9.81
C THR A 82 1.41 2.70 10.44
N ASN A 83 2.29 3.68 10.33
CA ASN A 83 2.03 5.10 10.59
C ASN A 83 2.36 5.89 9.31
N TYR A 84 2.16 5.25 8.16
CA TYR A 84 2.51 5.81 6.88
C TYR A 84 1.71 7.09 6.68
N GLU A 85 2.41 8.15 6.29
CA GLU A 85 1.83 9.44 6.00
C GLU A 85 2.58 10.05 4.82
N ASN A 86 1.83 10.51 3.81
CA ASN A 86 2.39 11.20 2.66
C ASN A 86 1.48 12.36 2.24
N SER A 87 2.07 13.53 2.05
CA SER A 87 1.41 14.76 1.60
C SER A 87 1.93 15.29 0.26
N GLY A 88 2.57 14.41 -0.52
CA GLY A 88 3.23 14.76 -1.79
C GLY A 88 2.26 15.06 -2.93
N TRP A 89 0.97 14.76 -2.78
CA TRP A 89 -0.04 15.04 -3.80
C TRP A 89 -0.82 16.31 -3.50
N ASP A 90 -0.40 17.46 -4.04
CA ASP A 90 -1.15 18.73 -4.08
C ASP A 90 -2.26 18.90 -3.01
N HIS A 91 -1.87 19.27 -1.79
CA HIS A 91 -2.79 19.50 -0.65
C HIS A 91 -3.63 18.28 -0.24
N ILE A 92 -3.25 17.07 -0.63
CA ILE A 92 -3.82 15.81 -0.18
C ILE A 92 -2.82 15.13 0.74
N ARG A 93 -3.29 14.80 1.95
CA ARG A 93 -2.52 14.04 2.93
C ARG A 93 -3.15 12.67 3.06
N PHE A 94 -2.38 11.62 2.77
CA PHE A 94 -2.82 10.24 2.80
C PHE A 94 -2.10 9.51 3.92
N LEU A 95 -2.89 8.93 4.82
CA LEU A 95 -2.42 8.12 5.93
C LEU A 95 -2.87 6.69 5.74
N VAL A 96 -1.99 5.74 6.03
CA VAL A 96 -2.33 4.33 6.14
C VAL A 96 -1.87 3.86 7.50
N ASN A 97 -2.82 3.28 8.23
CA ASN A 97 -2.58 2.79 9.58
C ASN A 97 -2.42 1.27 9.60
N HIS A 98 -3.12 0.56 8.71
CA HIS A 98 -3.05 -0.90 8.66
C HIS A 98 -3.06 -1.38 7.22
N VAL A 99 -2.25 -2.41 6.95
CA VAL A 99 -2.24 -3.16 5.69
C VAL A 99 -2.45 -4.63 6.02
N LYS A 100 -3.45 -5.25 5.41
CA LYS A 100 -3.72 -6.69 5.54
C LYS A 100 -3.76 -7.35 4.19
N ILE A 101 -3.03 -8.45 4.02
CA ILE A 101 -2.97 -9.22 2.78
C ILE A 101 -3.29 -10.66 3.11
N VAL A 102 -4.25 -11.24 2.39
CA VAL A 102 -4.68 -12.63 2.58
C VAL A 102 -4.62 -13.40 1.28
N ASN A 103 -4.19 -14.65 1.33
CA ASN A 103 -4.49 -15.63 0.30
C ASN A 103 -5.81 -16.32 0.65
N VAL A 104 -6.62 -16.67 -0.36
CA VAL A 104 -7.95 -17.26 -0.18
C VAL A 104 -8.16 -18.44 -1.12
N GLU A 105 -9.03 -19.39 -0.74
CA GLU A 105 -9.31 -20.59 -1.54
C GLU A 105 -10.01 -20.28 -2.87
N GLU A 106 -11.15 -19.58 -2.83
CA GLU A 106 -11.97 -19.25 -4.01
C GLU A 106 -12.72 -17.92 -3.83
N PHE A 107 -12.12 -16.79 -4.22
CA PHE A 107 -12.85 -15.52 -4.28
C PHE A 107 -13.23 -15.20 -5.73
N LYS A 108 -14.51 -15.32 -6.07
CA LYS A 108 -15.01 -14.96 -7.40
C LYS A 108 -15.65 -13.59 -7.36
N ASP A 109 -15.23 -12.72 -8.26
CA ASP A 109 -15.90 -11.45 -8.52
C ASP A 109 -16.11 -11.30 -10.03
N LYS A 110 -17.37 -11.10 -10.41
CA LYS A 110 -17.84 -11.15 -11.80
C LYS A 110 -17.39 -12.48 -12.45
N ASP A 111 -16.71 -12.42 -13.60
CA ASP A 111 -16.27 -13.60 -14.35
C ASP A 111 -14.82 -14.03 -14.04
N LYS A 112 -14.20 -13.46 -12.99
CA LYS A 112 -12.80 -13.71 -12.62
C LYS A 112 -12.69 -14.28 -11.21
N GLU A 113 -11.68 -15.13 -11.03
CA GLU A 113 -11.28 -15.67 -9.73
C GLU A 113 -10.01 -14.95 -9.26
N TYR A 114 -10.01 -14.59 -7.97
CA TYR A 114 -8.93 -13.91 -7.29
C TYR A 114 -8.48 -14.76 -6.10
N LYS A 115 -7.17 -14.74 -5.85
CA LYS A 115 -6.52 -15.63 -4.89
C LYS A 115 -5.78 -14.89 -3.79
N THR A 116 -5.51 -13.61 -4.00
CA THR A 116 -4.94 -12.74 -2.97
C THR A 116 -5.78 -11.47 -2.89
N LEU A 117 -6.12 -11.06 -1.67
CA LEU A 117 -6.86 -9.85 -1.37
C LEU A 117 -6.00 -8.94 -0.47
N LEU A 118 -6.14 -7.63 -0.65
CA LEU A 118 -5.44 -6.60 0.09
C LEU A 118 -6.48 -5.65 0.67
N SER A 119 -6.37 -5.31 1.96
CA SER A 119 -7.18 -4.31 2.66
C SER A 119 -6.26 -3.28 3.30
N LEU A 120 -6.58 -2.00 3.13
CA LEU A 120 -5.87 -0.91 3.77
C LEU A 120 -6.84 -0.05 4.58
N LYS A 121 -6.53 0.16 5.86
CA LYS A 121 -7.23 1.15 6.68
C LYS A 121 -6.58 2.50 6.48
N TYR A 122 -7.30 3.44 5.89
CA TYR A 122 -6.75 4.72 5.45
C TYR A 122 -7.49 5.92 6.01
N GLN A 123 -6.82 7.07 5.95
CA GLN A 123 -7.41 8.39 6.05
C GLN A 123 -6.88 9.26 4.90
N LEU A 124 -7.76 9.98 4.21
CA LEU A 124 -7.40 10.86 3.11
C LEU A 124 -7.94 12.25 3.41
N PHE A 125 -7.06 13.24 3.58
CA PHE A 125 -7.41 14.61 3.93
C PHE A 125 -7.31 15.51 2.68
N ASN A 126 -8.30 16.39 2.49
CA ASN A 126 -8.20 17.49 1.53
C ASN A 126 -7.92 18.79 2.27
N GLU A 127 -6.68 19.24 2.17
CA GLU A 127 -6.17 20.48 2.77
C GLU A 127 -6.19 21.64 1.74
N ASP A 128 -6.76 21.42 0.54
CA ASP A 128 -6.98 22.46 -0.44
C ASP A 128 -8.26 23.21 -0.12
N SER A 129 -8.30 24.49 -0.50
CA SER A 129 -9.45 25.39 -0.52
C SER A 129 -10.65 24.95 -1.37
N LYS A 130 -10.54 23.86 -2.14
CA LYS A 130 -11.56 23.37 -3.08
C LYS A 130 -11.81 21.90 -2.89
N ASP A 131 -13.04 21.47 -3.15
CA ASP A 131 -13.38 20.05 -3.22
C ASP A 131 -12.60 19.35 -4.34
N LYS A 132 -12.15 18.13 -4.07
CA LYS A 132 -11.44 17.29 -5.04
C LYS A 132 -12.19 15.98 -5.23
N LYS A 133 -12.43 15.57 -6.47
CA LYS A 133 -12.90 14.23 -6.78
C LYS A 133 -11.67 13.33 -6.89
N ILE A 134 -11.48 12.45 -5.92
CA ILE A 134 -10.31 11.56 -5.83
C ILE A 134 -10.82 10.18 -5.50
N LYS A 135 -10.36 9.18 -6.26
CA LYS A 135 -10.69 7.77 -6.00
C LYS A 135 -9.50 6.85 -6.19
N PRO A 136 -9.42 5.72 -5.49
CA PRO A 136 -8.43 4.69 -5.79
C PRO A 136 -8.71 4.07 -7.16
N ASP A 137 -7.66 3.72 -7.89
CA ASP A 137 -7.74 3.12 -9.23
C ASP A 137 -7.24 1.68 -9.24
N LYS A 138 -6.02 1.47 -8.76
CA LYS A 138 -5.36 0.16 -8.71
C LYS A 138 -4.23 0.19 -7.69
N ALA A 139 -3.72 -0.97 -7.36
CA ALA A 139 -2.53 -1.10 -6.54
C ALA A 139 -1.52 -2.06 -7.18
N TYR A 140 -0.29 -2.04 -6.67
CA TYR A 140 0.74 -3.00 -6.99
C TYR A 140 1.33 -3.58 -5.72
N LEU A 141 1.39 -4.90 -5.64
CA LEU A 141 2.24 -5.59 -4.67
C LEU A 141 3.66 -5.60 -5.23
N VAL A 142 4.59 -4.98 -4.53
CA VAL A 142 6.01 -4.95 -4.92
C VAL A 142 6.72 -6.08 -4.19
N LEU A 143 7.26 -7.01 -4.96
CA LEU A 143 7.98 -8.17 -4.43
C LEU A 143 9.44 -7.85 -4.10
N ASN A 144 10.10 -8.71 -3.33
CA ASN A 144 11.51 -8.58 -2.93
C ASN A 144 12.46 -8.43 -4.12
N ASP A 145 12.16 -9.12 -5.23
CA ASP A 145 12.90 -9.03 -6.50
C ASP A 145 12.61 -7.76 -7.32
N GLY A 146 11.72 -6.90 -6.83
CA GLY A 146 11.29 -5.66 -7.49
C GLY A 146 10.15 -5.83 -8.50
N LYS A 147 9.66 -7.06 -8.71
CA LYS A 147 8.51 -7.30 -9.59
C LYS A 147 7.25 -6.67 -8.99
N LYS A 148 6.46 -6.02 -9.84
CA LYS A 148 5.15 -5.47 -9.48
C LYS A 148 4.04 -6.41 -9.94
N VAL A 149 3.17 -6.80 -9.01
CA VAL A 149 1.96 -7.58 -9.30
C VAL A 149 0.76 -6.66 -9.17
N GLU A 150 0.05 -6.46 -10.27
CA GLU A 150 -1.13 -5.59 -10.30
C GLU A 150 -2.28 -6.17 -9.47
N ALA A 151 -2.92 -5.30 -8.71
CA ALA A 151 -4.11 -5.56 -7.92
C ALA A 151 -5.24 -4.64 -8.38
N GLU A 152 -6.36 -5.23 -8.77
CA GLU A 152 -7.54 -4.51 -9.24
C GLU A 152 -8.28 -3.92 -8.04
N VAL A 153 -8.74 -2.67 -8.11
CA VAL A 153 -9.56 -2.08 -7.05
C VAL A 153 -10.95 -2.74 -7.04
N PHE A 154 -11.52 -2.86 -5.85
CA PHE A 154 -12.93 -3.17 -5.70
C PHE A 154 -13.77 -1.89 -5.89
N VAL A 155 -14.35 -1.72 -7.08
CA VAL A 155 -15.08 -0.50 -7.45
C VAL A 155 -16.46 -0.42 -6.79
N ASP A 156 -17.08 -1.55 -6.48
CA ASP A 156 -18.52 -1.63 -6.22
C ASP A 156 -18.96 -1.01 -4.86
N TYR A 157 -18.04 -0.58 -3.99
CA TYR A 157 -18.34 0.11 -2.72
C TYR A 157 -17.87 1.59 -2.66
N LEU A 158 -17.18 2.08 -3.70
CA LEU A 158 -16.62 3.43 -3.72
C LEU A 158 -17.62 4.39 -4.36
N ASP A 159 -18.65 4.80 -3.62
CA ASP A 159 -19.60 5.83 -4.06
C ASP A 159 -18.88 7.15 -4.35
N ASP A 160 -19.26 7.84 -5.45
CA ASP A 160 -18.73 9.11 -5.99
C ASP A 160 -17.87 9.92 -4.99
N GLU A 161 -16.59 9.57 -4.91
CA GLU A 161 -15.70 10.04 -3.86
C GLU A 161 -15.31 11.51 -4.05
N ILE A 162 -16.18 12.40 -3.58
CA ILE A 162 -15.88 13.82 -3.41
C ILE A 162 -15.24 14.00 -2.04
N LEU A 163 -13.97 14.40 -2.04
CA LEU A 163 -13.25 14.79 -0.85
C LEU A 163 -13.44 16.30 -0.65
N THR A 164 -14.41 16.66 0.19
CA THR A 164 -14.75 18.06 0.50
C THR A 164 -13.58 18.78 1.16
N HIS A 165 -13.42 20.08 0.88
CA HIS A 165 -12.44 20.95 1.53
C HIS A 165 -12.47 20.83 3.07
N ASP A 166 -11.29 20.74 3.69
CA ASP A 166 -11.06 20.61 5.13
C ASP A 166 -11.78 19.40 5.77
N LYS A 167 -12.11 18.41 4.94
CA LYS A 167 -12.62 17.11 5.39
C LYS A 167 -11.61 16.02 5.10
N HIS A 168 -11.77 14.93 5.85
CA HIS A 168 -11.10 13.69 5.58
C HIS A 168 -12.12 12.60 5.30
N LYS A 169 -11.69 11.61 4.53
CA LYS A 169 -12.37 10.35 4.37
C LYS A 169 -11.57 9.28 5.08
N ASP A 170 -12.23 8.56 5.98
CA ASP A 170 -11.68 7.39 6.65
C ASP A 170 -12.38 6.14 6.09
N GLY A 171 -11.70 5.01 6.11
CA GLY A 171 -12.33 3.74 5.81
C GLY A 171 -11.33 2.67 5.41
N PHE A 172 -11.82 1.72 4.62
CA PHE A 172 -11.01 0.69 4.00
C PHE A 172 -10.95 0.85 2.49
N ILE A 173 -9.80 0.53 1.89
CA ILE A 173 -9.68 0.30 0.45
C ILE A 173 -9.20 -1.13 0.26
N HIS A 174 -9.94 -1.85 -0.55
CA HIS A 174 -9.70 -3.22 -0.91
C HIS A 174 -9.23 -3.34 -2.35
N PHE A 175 -8.28 -4.26 -2.56
CA PHE A 175 -7.80 -4.68 -3.87
C PHE A 175 -7.75 -6.21 -3.98
N LYS A 176 -7.77 -6.71 -5.22
CA LYS A 176 -7.79 -8.15 -5.54
C LYS A 176 -6.78 -8.50 -6.61
N VAL A 177 -6.13 -9.65 -6.45
CA VAL A 177 -5.09 -10.17 -7.35
C VAL A 177 -5.48 -11.56 -7.82
N VAL A 178 -5.39 -11.77 -9.14
CA VAL A 178 -5.79 -13.04 -9.79
C VAL A 178 -4.92 -14.21 -9.34
N GLN A 179 -3.64 -13.96 -9.10
CA GLN A 179 -2.65 -14.98 -8.74
C GLN A 179 -2.43 -15.00 -7.23
N GLU A 180 -2.28 -16.19 -6.67
CA GLU A 180 -1.83 -16.39 -5.29
C GLU A 180 -0.41 -15.85 -5.13
N GLN A 181 -0.15 -15.11 -4.06
CA GLN A 181 1.15 -14.51 -3.78
C GLN A 181 1.85 -15.21 -2.62
N SER A 182 3.18 -15.26 -2.68
CA SER A 182 3.97 -15.55 -1.49
C SER A 182 3.99 -14.30 -0.62
N LEU A 183 3.19 -14.28 0.46
CA LEU A 183 3.04 -13.10 1.32
C LEU A 183 4.37 -12.60 1.90
N PRO A 184 5.32 -13.46 2.35
CA PRO A 184 6.63 -13.02 2.82
C PRO A 184 7.52 -12.39 1.73
N ALA A 185 7.18 -12.57 0.45
CA ALA A 185 7.92 -11.98 -0.65
C ALA A 185 7.48 -10.53 -0.95
N ILE A 186 6.42 -10.02 -0.32
CA ILE A 186 5.89 -8.67 -0.54
C ILE A 186 6.62 -7.70 0.37
N LYS A 187 7.33 -6.72 -0.19
CA LYS A 187 8.06 -5.70 0.57
C LYS A 187 7.39 -4.34 0.60
N ALA A 188 6.49 -4.06 -0.32
CA ALA A 188 5.80 -2.78 -0.39
C ALA A 188 4.47 -2.90 -1.12
N VAL A 189 3.61 -1.92 -0.89
CA VAL A 189 2.36 -1.70 -1.62
C VAL A 189 2.42 -0.33 -2.27
N GLU A 190 2.17 -0.27 -3.56
CA GLU A 190 1.96 1.00 -4.27
C GLU A 190 0.49 1.17 -4.61
N ILE A 191 -0.09 2.33 -4.32
CA ILE A 191 -1.52 2.60 -4.55
C ILE A 191 -1.67 3.80 -5.46
N GLU A 192 -2.33 3.60 -6.59
CA GLU A 192 -2.66 4.67 -7.53
C GLU A 192 -4.04 5.24 -7.22
N PHE A 193 -4.09 6.56 -7.03
CA PHE A 193 -5.32 7.34 -7.01
C PHE A 193 -5.46 8.15 -8.28
N LYS A 194 -6.70 8.39 -8.70
CA LYS A 194 -7.08 9.25 -9.83
C LYS A 194 -7.91 10.42 -9.34
N ALA A 195 -7.57 11.61 -9.82
CA ALA A 195 -8.39 12.82 -9.71
C ALA A 195 -8.99 13.22 -11.06
N ASP A 196 -9.85 14.25 -11.04
CA ASP A 196 -10.41 14.84 -12.27
C ASP A 196 -9.30 15.23 -13.27
N GLY A 197 -9.57 15.04 -14.56
CA GLY A 197 -8.64 15.37 -15.64
C GLY A 197 -7.51 14.36 -15.85
N ASP A 198 -7.73 13.09 -15.45
CA ASP A 198 -6.77 11.97 -15.57
C ASP A 198 -5.46 12.16 -14.79
N LEU A 199 -5.46 13.07 -13.81
CA LEU A 199 -4.34 13.23 -12.89
C LEU A 199 -4.23 12.00 -11.98
N THR A 200 -3.06 11.35 -12.00
CA THR A 200 -2.77 10.18 -11.17
C THR A 200 -1.70 10.52 -10.14
N HIS A 201 -1.79 9.90 -8.98
CA HIS A 201 -0.72 9.90 -7.98
C HIS A 201 -0.56 8.52 -7.39
N THR A 202 0.69 8.11 -7.15
CA THR A 202 1.01 6.80 -6.59
C THR A 202 1.70 6.96 -5.25
N TYR A 203 1.06 6.43 -4.21
CA TYR A 203 1.64 6.34 -2.87
C TYR A 203 2.43 5.04 -2.73
N HIS A 204 3.67 5.10 -2.26
CA HIS A 204 4.51 3.94 -2.00
C HIS A 204 4.60 3.69 -0.49
N ILE A 205 4.09 2.55 -0.04
CA ILE A 205 4.07 2.12 1.37
C ILE A 205 5.09 1.00 1.53
N ASP A 206 6.20 1.30 2.19
CA ASP A 206 7.23 0.31 2.53
C ASP A 206 6.75 -0.58 3.69
N LEU A 207 6.77 -1.89 3.48
CA LEU A 207 6.39 -2.90 4.48
C LEU A 207 7.62 -3.63 5.04
N SER A 208 8.81 -3.41 4.47
CA SER A 208 10.04 -4.11 4.88
C SER A 208 10.49 -3.73 6.30
N SER A 209 10.25 -2.49 6.73
CA SER A 209 10.56 -2.02 8.08
C SER A 209 9.59 -2.54 9.16
N ALA A 210 8.43 -3.09 8.77
CA ALA A 210 7.48 -3.68 9.70
C ALA A 210 7.82 -5.14 10.07
N ALA A 211 8.75 -5.77 9.34
CA ALA A 211 9.27 -7.12 9.62
C ALA A 211 10.53 -7.11 10.51
N GLU A 212 11.16 -5.96 10.74
CA GLU A 212 12.37 -5.85 11.55
C GLU A 212 12.07 -5.49 13.02
N LYS A 213 11.36 -6.36 13.77
CA LYS A 213 11.44 -6.39 15.25
C LYS A 213 11.30 -7.79 15.82
#